data_AF-A0A4U0ZMS8-F1
#
_entry.id   AF-A0A4U0ZMS8-F1
#
_cell.length_a   1.000
_cell.length_b   1.000
_cell.length_c   1.000
_cell.angle_alpha   90.00
_cell.angle_beta   90.00
_cell.angle_gamma   90.00
#
_symmetry.space_group_name_H-M   'P 1'
#
loop_
_entity.id
_entity.type
_entity.pdbx_description
1 polymer ?
#
loop_
_entity_poly.entity_id
_entity_poly.type
_entity_poly.pdbx_seq_one_letter_code
_entity_poly.pdbx_strand_id
1 'polypeptide(L)'
;MSKAKHPLFIKFNKVAGFTQQEIAAWSSKHLVRNSYAVSYGLNCFPGIQDGKSNHLSILTSKNEELSRSIFKWLNTVIGNVKTAILGVYHSISSKLVPRYLAECCYRFNRRFNMGEMIVSLLKHSANTLPMLTRLLKLAEVRW
;
A
#
# COMPACT_ATOMS: atom_id res chain seq x y z
N MET A 1 -15.21 5.97 0.87
CA MET A 1 -14.46 7.10 0.27
C MET A 1 -14.80 8.39 1.01
N SER A 2 -13.90 9.40 1.00
CA SER A 2 -14.17 10.74 1.55
C SER A 2 -15.30 11.45 0.78
N LYS A 3 -15.94 12.46 1.40
CA LYS A 3 -16.90 13.38 0.74
C LYS A 3 -16.33 14.04 -0.53
N ALA A 4 -15.01 14.25 -0.57
CA ALA A 4 -14.29 14.79 -1.73
C ALA A 4 -13.69 13.70 -2.65
N LYS A 5 -14.15 12.45 -2.56
CA LYS A 5 -13.75 11.29 -3.38
C LYS A 5 -12.24 10.96 -3.42
N HIS A 6 -11.42 11.56 -2.56
CA HIS A 6 -10.00 11.21 -2.43
C HIS A 6 -9.81 9.99 -1.49
N PRO A 7 -8.69 9.25 -1.62
CA PRO A 7 -8.35 8.15 -0.72
C PRO A 7 -8.23 8.64 0.71
N LEU A 8 -8.65 7.83 1.67
CA LEU A 8 -8.46 8.12 3.10
C LEU A 8 -7.15 7.51 3.59
N PHE A 9 -7.01 6.22 3.32
CA PHE A 9 -5.87 5.40 3.74
C PHE A 9 -5.25 4.69 2.54
N ILE A 10 -3.99 4.32 2.70
CA ILE A 10 -3.24 3.48 1.76
C ILE A 10 -2.53 2.37 2.53
N LYS A 11 -2.23 1.30 1.79
CA LYS A 11 -1.38 0.22 2.23
C LYS A 11 -0.53 -0.24 1.06
N PHE A 12 0.77 -0.29 1.30
CA PHE A 12 1.75 -0.82 0.36
C PHE A 12 2.47 -2.00 1.01
N ASN A 13 2.62 -3.07 0.25
CA ASN A 13 3.36 -4.24 0.67
C ASN A 13 4.25 -4.72 -0.47
N LYS A 14 5.43 -5.24 -0.12
CA LYS A 14 6.32 -5.91 -1.07
C LYS A 14 5.82 -7.33 -1.29
N VAL A 15 5.28 -7.61 -2.47
CA VAL A 15 4.89 -8.97 -2.89
C VAL A 15 6.08 -9.69 -3.52
N ALA A 16 6.10 -11.02 -3.45
CA ALA A 16 7.11 -11.84 -4.12
C ALA A 16 6.97 -11.75 -5.65
N GLY A 17 5.74 -11.61 -6.14
CA GLY A 17 5.42 -11.37 -7.53
C GLY A 17 3.95 -11.09 -7.71
N PHE A 18 3.57 -10.56 -8.88
CA PHE A 18 2.17 -10.36 -9.24
C PHE A 18 1.59 -11.67 -9.80
N THR A 19 1.45 -12.66 -8.93
CA THR A 19 0.82 -13.96 -9.24
C THR A 19 -0.53 -14.08 -8.55
N GLN A 20 -1.44 -14.87 -9.10
CA GLN A 20 -2.78 -15.04 -8.51
C GLN A 20 -2.70 -15.60 -7.08
N GLN A 21 -1.83 -16.59 -6.86
CA GLN A 21 -1.62 -17.21 -5.54
C GLN A 21 -1.14 -16.20 -4.50
N GLU A 22 -0.16 -15.35 -4.85
CA GLU A 22 0.37 -14.33 -3.95
C GLU A 22 -0.70 -13.28 -3.61
N ILE A 23 -1.48 -12.84 -4.61
CA ILE A 23 -2.56 -11.87 -4.40
C ILE A 23 -3.73 -12.47 -3.57
N ALA A 24 -4.02 -13.76 -3.73
CA ALA A 24 -5.01 -14.47 -2.91
C ALA A 24 -4.59 -14.55 -1.43
N ALA A 25 -3.32 -14.90 -1.19
CA ALA A 25 -2.76 -14.89 0.16
C ALA A 25 -2.74 -13.47 0.77
N TRP A 26 -2.39 -12.46 -0.04
CA TRP A 26 -2.34 -11.05 0.39
C TRP A 26 -3.72 -10.53 0.77
N SER A 27 -4.71 -10.77 -0.10
CA SER A 27 -6.08 -10.31 0.11
C SER A 27 -6.70 -10.98 1.34
N SER A 28 -6.52 -12.29 1.51
CA SER A 28 -7.02 -13.03 2.68
C SER A 28 -6.50 -12.48 4.01
N LYS A 29 -5.26 -11.98 4.05
CA LYS A 29 -4.60 -11.48 5.26
C LYS A 29 -4.91 -10.02 5.55
N HIS A 30 -5.22 -9.21 4.54
CA HIS A 30 -5.24 -7.76 4.66
C HIS A 30 -6.56 -7.08 4.31
N LEU A 31 -7.45 -7.77 3.61
CA LEU A 31 -8.80 -7.28 3.35
C LEU A 31 -9.78 -7.92 4.33
N VAL A 32 -10.76 -7.14 4.76
CA VAL A 32 -11.89 -7.66 5.51
C VAL A 32 -12.74 -8.51 4.57
N ARG A 33 -13.27 -9.64 5.05
CA ARG A 33 -14.17 -10.50 4.25
C ARG A 33 -15.33 -9.68 3.69
N ASN A 34 -15.76 -10.01 2.47
CA ASN A 34 -16.83 -9.32 1.74
C ASN A 34 -16.53 -7.84 1.39
N SER A 35 -15.28 -7.40 1.51
CA SER A 35 -14.88 -6.07 1.00
C SER A 35 -15.07 -5.99 -0.51
N TYR A 36 -15.42 -4.80 -1.02
CA TYR A 36 -15.45 -4.51 -2.45
C TYR A 36 -14.11 -3.94 -2.91
N ALA A 37 -13.38 -4.73 -3.68
CA ALA A 37 -12.10 -4.36 -4.27
C ALA A 37 -12.27 -4.03 -5.76
N VAL A 38 -11.66 -2.93 -6.20
CA VAL A 38 -11.60 -2.54 -7.61
C VAL A 38 -10.13 -2.48 -8.01
N SER A 39 -9.75 -3.15 -9.10
CA SER A 39 -8.37 -3.17 -9.57
C SER A 39 -8.26 -2.94 -11.08
N TYR A 40 -7.04 -2.67 -11.54
CA TYR A 40 -6.70 -2.83 -12.95
C TYR A 40 -6.89 -4.27 -13.42
N GLY A 41 -7.04 -4.45 -14.73
CA GLY A 41 -7.17 -5.76 -15.37
C GLY A 41 -5.87 -6.52 -15.58
N LEU A 42 -5.10 -6.70 -14.50
CA LEU A 42 -3.96 -7.62 -14.49
C LEU A 42 -4.43 -9.03 -14.10
N ASN A 43 -3.89 -10.06 -14.75
CA ASN A 43 -4.34 -11.46 -14.63
C ASN A 43 -4.21 -12.05 -13.21
N CYS A 44 -3.42 -11.45 -12.32
CA CYS A 44 -3.27 -11.92 -10.94
C CYS A 44 -4.37 -11.41 -9.98
N PHE A 45 -5.04 -10.30 -10.31
CA PHE A 45 -6.02 -9.70 -9.41
C PHE A 45 -7.34 -10.47 -9.22
N PRO A 46 -7.78 -11.38 -10.13
CA PRO A 46 -8.85 -12.32 -9.81
C PRO A 46 -8.61 -13.11 -8.52
N GLY A 47 -7.35 -13.31 -8.10
CA GLY A 47 -7.00 -13.92 -6.81
C GLY A 47 -7.58 -13.20 -5.58
N ILE A 48 -8.01 -11.94 -5.72
CA ILE A 48 -8.71 -11.22 -4.64
C ILE A 48 -10.05 -11.90 -4.28
N GLN A 49 -10.71 -12.53 -5.27
CA GLN A 49 -11.95 -13.29 -5.04
C GLN A 49 -11.68 -14.54 -4.19
N ASP A 50 -10.58 -15.23 -4.46
CA ASP A 50 -10.11 -16.38 -3.68
C ASP A 50 -9.85 -15.98 -2.22
N GLY A 51 -9.48 -14.72 -1.97
CA GLY A 51 -9.35 -14.12 -0.65
C GLY A 51 -10.64 -13.70 0.05
N LYS A 52 -11.82 -14.18 -0.41
CA LYS A 52 -13.14 -13.91 0.17
C LYS A 52 -13.56 -12.43 0.11
N SER A 53 -13.15 -11.71 -0.93
CA SER A 53 -13.56 -10.33 -1.19
C SER A 53 -14.23 -10.23 -2.56
N ASN A 54 -15.21 -9.34 -2.68
CA ASN A 54 -15.81 -9.04 -3.99
C ASN A 54 -14.77 -8.27 -4.83
N HIS A 55 -14.62 -8.64 -6.10
CA HIS A 55 -13.60 -8.04 -6.96
C HIS A 55 -14.18 -7.62 -8.31
N LEU A 56 -13.97 -6.35 -8.65
CA LEU A 56 -14.23 -5.79 -9.96
C LEU A 56 -12.92 -5.42 -10.64
N SER A 57 -12.67 -6.05 -11.78
CA SER A 57 -11.50 -5.78 -12.63
C SER A 57 -11.86 -4.80 -13.74
N ILE A 58 -11.12 -3.69 -13.84
CA ILE A 58 -11.32 -2.67 -14.86
C ILE A 58 -10.16 -2.73 -15.86
N LEU A 59 -10.51 -3.08 -17.10
CA LEU A 59 -9.56 -3.12 -18.22
C LEU A 59 -9.45 -1.73 -18.85
N THR A 60 -8.28 -1.09 -18.68
CA THR A 60 -8.01 0.24 -19.24
C THR A 60 -8.22 0.29 -20.76
N SER A 61 -7.87 -0.78 -21.48
CA SER A 61 -8.06 -0.87 -22.93
C SER A 61 -9.51 -0.89 -23.37
N LYS A 62 -10.45 -1.29 -22.50
CA LYS A 62 -11.88 -1.35 -22.82
C LYS A 62 -12.62 -0.06 -22.50
N ASN A 63 -12.18 0.68 -21.49
CA ASN A 63 -12.80 1.94 -21.09
C ASN A 63 -11.78 2.86 -20.41
N GLU A 64 -11.04 3.61 -21.22
CA GLU A 64 -9.92 4.43 -20.76
C GLU A 64 -10.37 5.58 -19.87
N GLU A 65 -11.49 6.23 -20.21
CA GLU A 65 -12.04 7.36 -19.45
C GLU A 65 -12.51 6.92 -18.06
N LEU A 66 -13.22 5.79 -17.98
CA LEU A 66 -13.63 5.20 -16.71
C LEU A 66 -12.42 4.80 -15.85
N SER A 67 -11.42 4.15 -16.45
CA SER A 67 -10.18 3.78 -15.76
C SER A 67 -9.43 4.99 -15.23
N ARG A 68 -9.27 6.05 -16.05
CA ARG A 68 -8.67 7.31 -15.64
C ARG A 68 -9.45 7.95 -14.49
N SER A 69 -10.77 7.97 -14.55
CA SER A 69 -11.62 8.56 -13.51
C SER A 69 -11.51 7.82 -12.17
N ILE A 70 -11.66 6.49 -12.20
CA ILE A 70 -11.66 5.64 -10.99
C ILE A 70 -10.28 5.61 -10.34
N PHE A 71 -9.22 5.46 -11.13
CA PHE A 71 -7.86 5.31 -10.62
C PHE A 71 -7.06 6.62 -10.59
N LYS A 72 -7.68 7.77 -10.90
CA LYS A 72 -7.01 9.10 -10.89
C LYS A 72 -6.16 9.28 -9.64
N TRP A 73 -6.78 9.12 -8.48
CA TRP A 73 -6.11 9.30 -7.20
C TRP A 73 -5.09 8.21 -6.90
N LEU A 74 -5.34 6.96 -7.31
CA LEU A 74 -4.38 5.88 -7.14
C LEU A 74 -3.09 6.19 -7.90
N ASN A 75 -3.21 6.64 -9.15
CA ASN A 75 -2.08 7.05 -9.98
C ASN A 75 -1.35 8.27 -9.39
N THR A 76 -2.08 9.27 -8.88
CA THR A 76 -1.48 10.41 -8.18
C THR A 76 -0.69 9.95 -6.95
N VAL A 77 -1.26 9.06 -6.14
CA VAL A 77 -0.59 8.53 -4.94
C VAL A 77 0.68 7.76 -5.32
N ILE A 78 0.59 6.86 -6.31
CA ILE A 78 1.76 6.08 -6.78
C ILE A 78 2.84 7.01 -7.34
N GLY A 79 2.45 8.03 -8.11
CA GLY A 79 3.38 9.05 -8.62
C GLY A 79 4.10 9.79 -7.49
N ASN A 80 3.35 10.27 -6.50
CA ASN A 80 3.93 10.96 -5.34
C ASN A 80 4.87 10.06 -4.52
N VAL A 81 4.50 8.79 -4.33
CA VAL A 81 5.34 7.81 -3.62
C VAL A 81 6.63 7.56 -4.38
N LYS A 82 6.56 7.38 -5.71
CA LYS A 82 7.76 7.22 -6.56
C LYS A 82 8.68 8.44 -6.44
N THR A 83 8.13 9.65 -6.56
CA THR A 83 8.91 10.89 -6.45
C THR A 83 9.50 11.06 -5.05
N ALA A 84 8.74 10.78 -4.00
CA ALA A 84 9.22 10.88 -2.62
C ALA A 84 10.37 9.90 -2.35
N ILE A 85 10.24 8.64 -2.78
CA ILE A 85 11.28 7.64 -2.59
C ILE A 85 12.55 8.03 -3.36
N LEU A 86 12.43 8.42 -4.63
CA LEU A 86 13.58 8.80 -5.45
C LEU A 86 14.26 10.08 -4.97
N GLY A 87 13.47 11.07 -4.54
CA GLY A 87 13.96 12.36 -4.08
C GLY A 87 14.65 12.30 -2.71
N VAL A 88 14.17 11.46 -1.80
CA VAL A 88 14.74 11.33 -0.45
C VAL A 88 15.94 10.39 -0.45
N TYR A 89 15.85 9.25 -1.13
CA TYR A 89 16.81 8.17 -0.90
C TYR A 89 17.99 8.13 -1.87
N HIS A 90 18.00 8.92 -2.96
CA HIS A 90 19.01 8.95 -4.05
C HIS A 90 19.28 7.59 -4.75
N SER A 91 19.11 6.46 -4.06
CA SER A 91 19.21 5.08 -4.51
C SER A 91 18.21 4.22 -3.71
N ILE A 92 17.64 3.19 -4.36
CA ILE A 92 16.67 2.30 -3.70
C ILE A 92 17.33 0.95 -3.40
N SER A 93 17.43 0.62 -2.11
CA SER A 93 17.84 -0.72 -1.68
C SER A 93 16.66 -1.69 -1.67
N SER A 94 16.75 -2.79 -2.42
CA SER A 94 15.73 -3.84 -2.50
C SER A 94 15.40 -4.50 -1.14
N LYS A 95 16.36 -4.47 -0.22
CA LYS A 95 16.23 -4.97 1.17
C LYS A 95 15.35 -4.04 2.01
N LEU A 96 15.46 -2.73 1.79
CA LEU A 96 14.78 -1.70 2.58
C LEU A 96 13.41 -1.30 2.02
N VAL A 97 13.00 -1.83 0.87
CA VAL A 97 11.70 -1.56 0.23
C VAL A 97 10.53 -1.64 1.21
N PRO A 98 10.39 -2.66 2.07
CA PRO A 98 9.29 -2.71 3.03
C PRO A 98 9.26 -1.50 3.99
N ARG A 99 10.43 -0.97 4.38
CA ARG A 99 10.53 0.21 5.25
C ARG A 99 10.12 1.49 4.52
N TYR A 100 10.61 1.68 3.30
CA TYR A 100 10.24 2.85 2.49
C TYR A 100 8.72 2.90 2.27
N LEU A 101 8.12 1.76 1.94
CA LEU A 101 6.68 1.63 1.76
C LEU A 101 5.92 1.85 3.08
N ALA A 102 6.42 1.34 4.20
CA ALA A 102 5.82 1.55 5.52
C ALA A 102 5.84 3.03 5.93
N GLU A 103 6.93 3.74 5.68
CA GLU A 103 7.04 5.19 5.91
C GLU A 103 6.00 5.96 5.10
N CYS A 104 5.87 5.64 3.80
CA CYS A 104 4.84 6.25 2.94
C CYS A 104 3.43 5.99 3.48
N CYS A 105 3.13 4.76 3.90
CA CYS A 105 1.84 4.43 4.50
C CYS A 105 1.58 5.22 5.78
N TYR A 106 2.57 5.26 6.68
CA TYR A 106 2.49 5.97 7.96
C TYR A 106 2.19 7.46 7.77
N ARG A 107 2.93 8.13 6.88
CA ARG A 107 2.75 9.55 6.58
C ARG A 107 1.41 9.83 5.91
N PHE A 108 1.04 9.04 4.89
CA PHE A 108 -0.20 9.26 4.15
C PHE A 108 -1.45 9.07 5.01
N ASN A 109 -1.46 8.04 5.86
CA ASN A 109 -2.59 7.68 6.72
C ASN A 109 -2.81 8.68 7.86
N ARG A 110 -1.86 9.59 8.10
CA ARG A 110 -1.95 10.64 9.12
C ARG A 110 -1.85 12.06 8.55
N ARG A 111 -1.88 12.22 7.23
CA ARG A 111 -1.68 13.53 6.59
C ARG A 111 -2.72 14.59 6.96
N PHE A 112 -3.90 14.17 7.39
CA PHE A 112 -4.96 15.08 7.86
C PHE A 112 -4.80 15.51 9.32
N ASN A 113 -3.93 14.84 10.09
CA ASN A 113 -3.61 15.19 11.46
C ASN A 113 -2.09 15.12 11.66
N MET A 114 -1.39 16.07 11.04
CA MET A 114 0.07 16.06 10.98
C MET A 114 0.71 16.30 12.36
N GLY A 115 0.07 17.10 13.22
CA GLY A 115 0.55 17.35 14.59
C GLY A 115 0.63 16.07 15.42
N GLU A 116 -0.36 15.18 15.30
CA GLU A 116 -0.35 13.89 15.99
C GLU A 116 0.69 12.91 15.44
N MET A 117 1.19 13.12 14.23
CA MET A 117 2.15 12.22 13.59
C MET A 117 3.46 12.12 14.39
N ILE A 118 3.99 13.26 14.84
CA ILE A 118 5.23 13.33 15.62
C ILE A 118 5.00 12.74 17.02
N VAL A 119 3.93 13.16 17.69
CA VAL A 119 3.58 12.68 19.03
C VAL A 119 3.40 11.17 19.03
N SER A 120 2.71 10.63 18.03
CA SER A 120 2.53 9.19 17.90
C SER A 120 3.86 8.49 17.59
N LEU A 121 4.73 9.05 16.75
CA LEU A 121 6.05 8.45 16.50
C LEU A 121 6.85 8.37 17.80
N LEU A 122 6.91 9.45 18.57
CA LEU A 122 7.57 9.50 19.87
C LEU A 122 7.00 8.46 20.84
N LYS A 123 5.68 8.33 20.91
CA LYS A 123 5.01 7.29 21.72
C LYS A 123 5.43 5.88 21.27
N HIS A 124 5.49 5.60 19.97
CA HIS A 124 5.92 4.28 19.50
C HIS A 124 7.40 4.05 19.79
N SER A 125 8.28 5.05 19.59
CA SER A 125 9.71 4.96 19.89
C SER A 125 9.97 4.72 21.38
N ALA A 126 9.24 5.40 22.26
CA ALA A 126 9.38 5.22 23.71
C ALA A 126 8.91 3.83 24.20
N ASN A 127 7.92 3.24 23.54
CA ASN A 127 7.37 1.93 23.90
C ASN A 127 8.07 0.76 23.17
N THR A 128 8.87 1.03 22.14
CA THR A 128 9.56 -0.01 21.38
C THR A 128 10.91 -0.28 22.04
N LEU A 129 11.14 -1.54 22.43
CA LEU A 129 12.44 -1.95 22.97
C LEU A 129 13.56 -1.67 21.95
N PRO A 130 14.76 -1.25 22.41
CA PRO A 130 15.91 -1.08 21.53
C PRO A 130 16.17 -2.41 20.79
N MET A 131 16.15 -2.34 19.46
CA MET A 131 16.24 -3.52 18.60
C MET A 131 17.58 -3.55 17.89
N LEU A 132 18.32 -4.65 18.05
CA LEU A 132 19.57 -4.88 17.33
C LEU A 132 19.33 -4.84 15.81
N THR A 133 20.30 -4.32 15.06
CA THR A 133 20.25 -4.20 13.59
C THR A 133 19.93 -5.52 12.88
N ARG A 134 20.38 -6.65 13.44
CA ARG A 134 20.05 -7.98 12.93
C ARG A 134 18.55 -8.30 13.01
N LEU A 135 17.90 -7.92 14.10
CA LEU A 135 16.48 -8.16 14.34
C LEU A 135 15.60 -7.18 13.56
N LEU A 136 16.10 -5.96 13.32
CA LEU A 136 15.40 -4.98 12.49
C LEU A 136 15.09 -5.54 11.09
N LYS A 137 15.91 -6.45 10.55
CA LYS A 137 15.68 -7.11 9.26
C LYS A 137 14.42 -8.00 9.23
N LEU A 138 13.87 -8.38 10.38
CA LEU A 138 12.61 -9.13 10.43
C LEU A 138 11.43 -8.32 9.87
N ALA A 139 11.49 -6.99 9.96
CA ALA A 139 10.51 -6.11 9.32
C ALA A 139 10.66 -6.04 7.79
N GLU A 140 11.72 -6.62 7.22
CA GLU A 140 11.96 -6.68 5.77
C GLU A 140 11.41 -7.98 5.16
N VAL A 141 10.87 -8.88 5.99
CA VAL A 141 10.19 -10.10 5.56
C VAL A 141 8.87 -9.74 4.86
N ARG A 142 8.44 -10.59 3.92
CA ARG A 142 7.17 -10.46 3.21
C ARG A 142 5.99 -10.34 4.20
N TRP A 143 4.94 -9.67 3.74
CA TRP A 143 3.81 -9.15 4.52
C TRP A 143 2.98 -10.19 5.29
#